data_AF-A0A840V7N2-F1
#
_entry.id   AF-A0A840V7N2-F1
#
_cell.length_a   1.000
_cell.length_b   1.000
_cell.length_c   1.000
_cell.angle_alpha   90.00
_cell.angle_beta   90.00
_cell.angle_gamma   90.00
#
_symmetry.space_group_name_H-M   'P 1'
#
loop_
_entity.id
_entity.type
_entity.pdbx_description
1 polymer ?
#
loop_
_entity_poly.entity_id
_entity_poly.type
_entity_poly.pdbx_seq_one_letter_code
_entity_poly.pdbx_strand_id
1 'polypeptide(L)'
;MLLVVAVSGVILIVQMILLVMRKKLSVGGWVTACLALLPIALVAGSAILGAETEYNPADATPGRIAGHYANGDSSLTLRADGTYTATNLKGLTGGTWSNFDWNLTFSGSTLEQPRWITRRGMPAILPYYSGPDGSDGPLLKKQ
;
A
#
# COMPACT_ATOMS: atom_id res chain seq x y z
N MET A 1 22.43 -3.38 7.27
CA MET A 1 22.05 -1.96 7.47
C MET A 1 21.08 -1.75 8.62
N LEU A 2 19.95 -2.48 8.70
CA LEU A 2 18.95 -2.33 9.78
C LEU A 2 19.52 -2.46 11.20
N LEU A 3 20.44 -3.41 11.42
CA LEU A 3 21.11 -3.59 12.72
C LEU A 3 21.90 -2.34 13.15
N VAL A 4 22.61 -1.70 12.21
CA VAL A 4 23.42 -0.51 12.49
C VAL A 4 22.52 0.66 12.87
N VAL A 5 21.41 0.85 12.13
CA VAL A 5 20.41 1.89 12.43
C VAL A 5 19.75 1.67 13.79
N ALA A 6 19.40 0.43 14.13
CA ALA A 6 18.81 0.09 15.42
C ALA A 6 19.79 0.33 16.59
N VAL A 7 21.06 -0.08 16.44
CA VAL A 7 22.08 0.12 17.47
C VAL A 7 22.39 1.61 17.67
N SER A 8 22.50 2.39 16.59
CA SER A 8 22.70 3.84 16.69
C SER A 8 21.50 4.55 17.34
N GLY A 9 20.28 4.12 17.04
CA GLY A 9 19.06 4.65 17.68
C GLY A 9 19.01 4.38 19.18
N VAL A 10 19.35 3.17 19.62
CA VAL A 10 19.40 2.80 21.04
C VAL A 10 20.45 3.61 21.79
N ILE A 11 21.64 3.81 21.21
CA ILE A 11 22.70 4.63 21.84
C ILE A 11 22.24 6.08 22.01
N LEU A 12 21.56 6.66 21.02
CA LEU A 12 21.05 8.03 21.10
C LEU A 12 19.95 8.19 22.15
N ILE A 13 19.04 7.21 22.27
CA ILE A 13 17.98 7.20 23.28
C ILE A 13 18.58 7.10 24.69
N VAL A 14 19.56 6.20 24.88
CA VAL A 14 20.25 6.04 26.17
C VAL A 14 21.00 7.31 26.56
N GLN A 15 21.70 7.96 25.62
CA GLN A 15 22.38 9.22 25.90
C GLN A 15 21.42 10.37 26.20
N MET A 16 20.27 10.45 25.51
CA MET A 16 19.23 11.43 25.80
C MET A 16 18.66 11.23 27.22
N ILE A 17 18.35 10.00 27.61
CA ILE A 17 17.84 9.67 28.96
C ILE A 17 18.87 10.03 30.03
N LEU A 18 20.14 9.68 29.84
CA LEU A 18 21.22 10.02 30.77
C LEU A 18 21.43 11.54 30.92
N LEU A 19 21.26 12.31 29.84
CA LEU A 19 21.36 13.77 29.86
C LEU A 19 20.15 14.43 30.54
N VAL A 20 18.94 13.89 30.33
CA VAL A 20 17.72 14.35 31.00
C VAL A 20 17.75 14.05 32.49
N MET A 21 18.18 12.85 32.89
CA MET A 21 18.36 12.48 34.32
C MET A 21 19.39 13.36 35.03
N ARG A 22 20.39 13.88 34.32
CA ARG A 22 21.40 14.79 34.87
C ARG A 22 20.96 16.25 35.00
N LYS A 23 19.72 16.62 34.61
CA LYS A 23 19.14 17.99 34.70
C LYS A 23 20.11 19.12 34.31
N LYS A 24 20.93 18.93 33.26
CA LYS A 24 21.90 19.94 32.79
C LYS A 24 21.97 20.02 31.26
N LEU A 25 20.82 20.09 30.61
CA LEU A 25 20.79 20.52 29.21
C LEU A 25 20.45 22.00 29.18
N SER A 26 21.45 22.83 28.88
CA SER A 26 21.22 24.23 28.52
C SER A 26 20.38 24.29 27.24
N VAL A 27 19.77 25.45 26.96
CA VAL A 27 18.95 25.66 25.74
C VAL A 27 19.69 25.25 24.47
N GLY A 28 21.01 25.49 24.40
CA GLY A 28 21.85 25.05 23.27
C GLY A 28 21.98 23.53 23.13
N GLY A 29 21.99 22.79 24.25
CA GLY A 29 22.02 21.32 24.23
C GLY A 29 20.73 20.71 23.66
N TRP A 30 19.59 21.34 23.92
CA TRP A 30 18.31 20.94 23.32
C TRP A 30 18.28 21.18 21.81
N VAL A 31 18.79 22.32 21.35
CA VAL A 31 18.86 22.64 19.91
C VAL A 31 19.75 21.63 19.18
N THR A 32 20.93 21.31 19.73
CA THR A 32 21.83 20.31 19.12
C THR A 32 21.24 18.92 19.12
N ALA A 33 20.54 18.50 20.19
CA ALA A 33 19.86 17.21 20.24
C ALA A 33 18.72 17.11 19.20
N CYS A 34 17.92 18.17 19.05
CA CYS A 34 16.89 18.23 18.01
C CYS A 34 17.48 18.18 16.60
N LEU A 35 18.58 18.90 16.33
CA LEU A 35 19.26 18.86 15.04
C LEU A 35 19.90 17.51 14.74
N ALA A 36 20.45 16.82 15.75
CA ALA A 36 21.02 15.48 15.60
C ALA A 36 19.96 14.41 15.34
N LEU A 37 18.73 14.62 15.81
CA LEU A 37 17.59 13.73 15.57
C LEU A 37 16.87 14.03 14.25
N LEU A 38 17.08 15.21 13.64
CA LEU A 38 16.43 15.62 12.40
C LEU A 38 16.65 14.62 11.24
N PRO A 39 17.87 14.10 10.98
CA PRO A 39 18.10 13.12 9.92
C PRO A 39 17.38 11.80 10.18
N ILE A 40 17.29 11.37 11.45
CA ILE A 40 16.57 10.15 11.83
C ILE A 40 15.07 10.35 11.66
N ALA A 41 14.53 11.52 12.02
CA ALA A 41 13.15 11.89 11.78
C ALA A 41 12.83 11.99 10.27
N LEU A 42 13.77 12.47 9.46
CA LEU A 42 13.65 12.50 7.99
C LEU A 42 13.63 11.09 7.38
N VAL A 43 14.51 10.21 7.83
CA VAL A 43 14.56 8.81 7.37
C VAL A 43 13.31 8.05 7.83
N ALA A 44 12.91 8.19 9.10
CA ALA A 44 11.67 7.61 9.61
C ALA A 44 10.43 8.18 8.91
N GLY A 45 10.39 9.48 8.65
CA GLY A 45 9.35 10.15 7.88
C GLY A 45 9.26 9.64 6.45
N SER A 46 10.39 9.45 5.76
CA SER A 46 10.41 8.85 4.41
C SER A 46 10.01 7.37 4.41
N ALA A 47 10.28 6.63 5.49
CA ALA A 47 9.86 5.24 5.63
C ALA A 47 8.36 5.13 5.94
N ILE A 48 7.77 6.10 6.66
CA ILE A 48 6.33 6.19 6.92
C ILE A 48 5.58 6.69 5.67
N LEU A 49 6.11 7.71 4.98
CA LEU A 49 5.55 8.22 3.73
C LEU A 49 5.78 7.26 2.55
N GLY A 50 6.79 6.40 2.64
CA GLY A 50 7.09 5.32 1.69
C GLY A 50 6.56 3.95 2.11
N ALA A 51 5.90 3.84 3.27
CA ALA A 51 5.19 2.63 3.66
C ALA A 51 3.96 2.54 2.76
N GLU A 52 4.07 1.70 1.73
CA GLU A 52 2.99 1.39 0.80
C GLU A 52 1.88 0.66 1.57
N THR A 53 1.02 1.42 2.26
CA THR A 53 -0.13 0.85 2.95
C THR A 53 -1.15 0.42 1.91
N GLU A 54 -1.13 -0.87 1.60
CA GLU A 54 -2.25 -1.57 1.00
C GLU A 54 -3.30 -1.75 2.09
N TYR A 55 -4.52 -1.26 1.86
CA TYR A 55 -5.61 -1.44 2.81
C TYR A 55 -6.96 -1.65 2.12
N ASN A 56 -7.86 -2.33 2.84
CA ASN A 56 -9.26 -2.51 2.45
C ASN A 56 -10.02 -1.17 2.62
N PRO A 57 -10.57 -0.57 1.56
CA PRO A 57 -11.42 0.60 1.68
C PRO A 57 -12.76 0.21 2.32
N ALA A 58 -13.14 0.86 3.42
CA ALA A 58 -14.34 0.54 4.19
C ALA A 58 -15.69 0.73 3.43
N ASP A 59 -15.65 1.16 2.17
CA ASP A 59 -16.79 1.60 1.36
C ASP A 59 -16.72 1.10 -0.10
N ALA A 60 -16.50 -0.20 -0.27
CA ALA A 60 -16.51 -0.91 -1.53
C ALA A 60 -17.92 -1.01 -2.15
N THR A 61 -18.44 0.11 -2.66
CA THR A 61 -19.69 0.16 -3.42
C THR A 61 -19.46 0.00 -4.92
N PRO A 62 -20.41 -0.57 -5.68
CA PRO A 62 -20.25 -0.76 -7.12
C PRO A 62 -19.87 0.53 -7.87
N GLY A 63 -20.45 1.67 -7.48
CA GLY A 63 -20.15 2.97 -8.08
C GLY A 63 -18.72 3.46 -7.81
N ARG A 64 -18.12 3.12 -6.66
CA ARG A 64 -16.74 3.49 -6.34
C ARG A 64 -15.72 2.56 -6.98
N ILE A 65 -16.07 1.28 -7.06
CA ILE A 65 -15.26 0.25 -7.71
C ILE A 65 -15.29 0.41 -9.24
N ALA A 66 -16.41 0.83 -9.83
CA ALA A 66 -16.51 1.07 -11.26
C ALA A 66 -15.45 2.06 -11.76
N GLY A 67 -14.89 1.78 -12.93
CA GLY A 67 -13.86 2.57 -13.59
C GLY A 67 -12.93 1.74 -14.45
N HIS A 68 -11.94 2.42 -15.02
CA HIS A 68 -10.91 1.81 -15.85
C HIS A 68 -9.66 1.53 -15.02
N TYR A 69 -9.16 0.30 -15.08
CA TYR A 69 -7.96 -0.16 -14.38
C TYR A 69 -6.96 -0.69 -15.38
N ALA A 70 -5.70 -0.27 -15.29
CA ALA A 70 -4.68 -0.63 -16.26
C ALA A 70 -3.29 -0.84 -15.63
N ASN A 71 -2.48 -1.66 -16.29
CA ASN A 71 -1.04 -1.82 -16.04
C ASN A 71 -0.36 -2.34 -17.33
N GLY A 72 0.43 -1.48 -17.98
CA GLY A 72 0.99 -1.76 -19.29
C GLY A 72 -0.13 -2.01 -20.31
N ASP A 73 -0.04 -3.12 -21.03
CA ASP A 73 -1.01 -3.52 -22.06
C ASP A 73 -2.24 -4.25 -21.49
N SER A 74 -2.27 -4.52 -20.18
CA SER A 74 -3.39 -5.16 -19.51
C SER A 74 -4.38 -4.12 -19.00
N SER A 75 -5.67 -4.33 -19.29
CA SER A 75 -6.73 -3.44 -18.79
C SER A 75 -8.01 -4.17 -18.40
N LEU A 76 -8.72 -3.61 -17.44
CA LEU A 76 -10.01 -4.05 -16.92
C LEU A 76 -10.91 -2.83 -16.75
N THR A 77 -12.06 -2.83 -17.39
CA THR A 77 -13.07 -1.78 -17.21
C THR A 77 -14.27 -2.37 -16.50
N LEU A 78 -14.57 -1.86 -15.30
CA LEU A 78 -15.74 -2.22 -14.51
C LEU A 78 -16.81 -1.15 -14.69
N ARG A 79 -17.98 -1.53 -15.19
CA ARG A 79 -19.12 -0.61 -15.30
C ARG A 79 -20.02 -0.72 -14.08
N ALA A 80 -20.64 0.40 -13.71
CA ALA A 80 -21.54 0.47 -12.56
C ALA A 80 -22.82 -0.38 -12.72
N ASP A 81 -23.14 -0.79 -13.95
CA ASP A 81 -24.24 -1.72 -14.27
C ASP A 81 -23.92 -3.20 -13.96
N GLY A 82 -22.72 -3.48 -13.44
CA GLY A 82 -22.27 -4.84 -13.14
C GLY A 82 -21.67 -5.58 -14.32
N THR A 83 -21.39 -4.92 -15.45
CA THR A 83 -20.65 -5.51 -16.58
C THR A 83 -19.18 -5.14 -16.57
N TYR A 84 -18.32 -5.98 -17.16
CA TYR A 84 -16.90 -5.67 -17.34
C TYR A 84 -16.39 -6.05 -18.73
N THR A 85 -15.31 -5.40 -19.13
CA THR A 85 -14.49 -5.79 -20.29
C THR A 85 -13.02 -5.86 -19.88
N ALA A 86 -12.29 -6.82 -20.43
CA ALA A 86 -10.90 -7.06 -20.08
C ALA A 86 -10.04 -7.27 -21.34
N THR A 87 -8.78 -6.86 -21.27
CA THR A 87 -7.81 -7.02 -22.37
C THR A 87 -6.47 -7.44 -21.78
N ASN A 88 -5.83 -8.44 -22.41
CA ASN A 88 -4.57 -9.02 -21.94
C ASN A 88 -4.60 -9.45 -20.47
N LEU A 89 -5.74 -10.02 -20.06
CA LEU A 89 -5.98 -10.55 -18.72
C LEU A 89 -6.43 -12.01 -18.88
N LYS A 90 -5.57 -12.96 -18.49
CA LYS A 90 -5.75 -14.40 -18.74
C LYS A 90 -7.05 -14.91 -18.11
N GLY A 91 -8.03 -15.32 -18.90
CA GLY A 91 -9.30 -15.86 -18.40
C GLY A 91 -10.42 -14.83 -18.20
N LEU A 92 -10.17 -13.55 -18.46
CA LEU A 92 -11.21 -12.52 -18.57
C LEU A 92 -11.20 -11.90 -19.97
N THR A 93 -12.37 -11.82 -20.59
CA THR A 93 -12.58 -11.10 -21.86
C THR A 93 -13.74 -10.12 -21.71
N GLY A 94 -14.82 -10.56 -21.07
CA GLY A 94 -15.94 -9.74 -20.68
C GLY A 94 -17.03 -10.58 -20.02
N GLY A 95 -17.94 -9.92 -19.33
CA GLY A 95 -19.03 -10.59 -18.62
C GLY A 95 -19.63 -9.71 -17.55
N THR A 96 -20.14 -10.33 -16.50
CA THR A 96 -20.65 -9.64 -15.31
C THR A 96 -19.70 -9.76 -14.14
N TRP A 97 -19.71 -8.74 -13.29
CA TRP A 97 -18.98 -8.73 -12.04
C TRP A 97 -19.92 -8.37 -10.90
N SER A 98 -19.56 -8.85 -9.71
CA SER A 98 -20.18 -8.46 -8.45
C SER A 98 -19.10 -8.28 -7.40
N ASN A 99 -19.47 -7.69 -6.27
CA ASN A 99 -18.57 -7.59 -5.13
C ASN A 99 -19.27 -8.02 -3.84
N PHE A 100 -18.48 -8.58 -2.93
CA PHE A 100 -18.84 -8.75 -1.54
C PHE A 100 -17.70 -8.19 -0.70
N ASP A 101 -18.00 -7.11 0.04
CA ASP A 101 -16.97 -6.26 0.63
C ASP A 101 -15.99 -5.81 -0.51
N TRP A 102 -14.70 -5.78 -0.25
CA TRP A 102 -13.63 -5.60 -1.24
C TRP A 102 -13.36 -6.75 -2.22
N ASN A 103 -13.98 -7.92 -2.06
CA ASN A 103 -13.73 -9.04 -2.96
C ASN A 103 -14.58 -8.91 -4.22
N LEU A 104 -13.97 -9.13 -5.38
CA LEU A 104 -14.58 -9.09 -6.69
C LEU A 104 -14.81 -10.52 -7.19
N THR A 105 -15.96 -10.74 -7.81
CA THR A 105 -16.29 -11.99 -8.48
C THR A 105 -16.58 -11.69 -9.95
N PHE A 106 -16.00 -12.47 -10.86
CA PHE A 106 -16.19 -12.34 -12.30
C PHE A 106 -16.89 -13.57 -12.86
N SER A 107 -17.93 -13.38 -13.66
CA SER A 107 -18.66 -14.48 -14.30
C SER A 107 -17.77 -15.27 -15.26
N GLY A 108 -17.80 -16.60 -15.17
CA GLY A 108 -17.04 -17.48 -16.07
C GLY A 108 -15.53 -17.48 -15.83
N SER A 109 -15.09 -16.90 -14.70
CA SER A 109 -13.70 -16.79 -14.32
C SER A 109 -13.30 -17.87 -13.32
N THR A 110 -12.09 -18.39 -13.43
CA THR A 110 -11.46 -19.26 -12.42
C THR A 110 -10.46 -18.50 -11.54
N LEU A 111 -10.50 -17.16 -11.56
CA LEU A 111 -9.59 -16.35 -10.76
C LEU A 111 -9.95 -16.48 -9.28
N GLU A 112 -8.94 -16.76 -8.46
CA GLU A 112 -9.11 -16.83 -7.02
C GLU A 112 -9.05 -15.41 -6.42
N GLN A 113 -10.22 -14.93 -6.00
CA GLN A 113 -10.43 -13.77 -5.10
C GLN A 113 -9.69 -12.48 -5.48
N PRO A 114 -9.98 -11.88 -6.65
CA PRO A 114 -9.50 -10.53 -6.95
C PRO A 114 -10.07 -9.52 -5.95
N ARG A 115 -9.24 -8.61 -5.40
CA ARG A 115 -9.68 -7.63 -4.40
C ARG A 115 -9.48 -6.21 -4.87
N TRP A 116 -10.45 -5.35 -4.56
CA TRP A 116 -10.35 -3.91 -4.70
C TRP A 116 -9.70 -3.30 -3.45
N ILE A 117 -8.51 -2.72 -3.62
CA ILE A 117 -7.71 -2.15 -2.52
C ILE A 117 -7.39 -0.69 -2.80
N THR A 118 -6.98 0.03 -1.76
CA THR A 118 -6.22 1.28 -1.97
C THR A 118 -4.74 0.96 -1.84
N ARG A 119 -3.95 1.30 -2.87
CA ARG A 119 -2.49 1.20 -2.86
C ARG A 119 -1.87 2.53 -3.19
N ARG A 120 -1.01 3.03 -2.31
CA ARG A 120 -0.38 4.37 -2.42
C ARG A 120 -1.43 5.48 -2.61
N GLY A 121 -2.55 5.38 -1.88
CA GLY A 121 -3.66 6.33 -1.97
C GLY A 121 -4.52 6.23 -3.23
N MET A 122 -4.23 5.29 -4.14
CA MET A 122 -4.99 5.10 -5.38
C MET A 122 -5.76 3.78 -5.37
N PRO A 123 -7.00 3.74 -5.88
CA PRO A 123 -7.74 2.49 -6.05
C PRO A 123 -7.01 1.56 -7.02
N ALA A 124 -6.92 0.28 -6.65
CA ALA A 124 -6.27 -0.75 -7.44
C ALA A 124 -6.96 -2.10 -7.24
N ILE A 125 -6.66 -3.06 -8.12
CA ILE A 125 -7.15 -4.44 -8.04
C ILE A 125 -5.96 -5.39 -7.88
N LEU A 126 -5.96 -6.21 -6.82
CA LEU A 126 -4.87 -7.10 -6.40
C LEU A 126 -5.37 -8.47 -5.89
N PRO A 127 -4.67 -9.57 -6.24
CA PRO A 127 -4.11 -9.86 -7.55
C PRO A 127 -5.24 -10.25 -8.50
N TYR A 128 -4.98 -10.17 -9.81
CA TYR A 128 -5.89 -10.71 -10.81
C TYR A 128 -6.04 -12.25 -10.67
N TYR A 129 -5.01 -12.98 -10.22
CA TYR A 129 -5.04 -14.35 -9.66
C TYR A 129 -3.74 -14.63 -8.87
N SER A 130 -3.72 -15.62 -7.98
CA SER A 130 -2.48 -16.29 -7.53
C SER A 130 -2.40 -17.66 -8.21
N GLY A 131 -1.33 -17.90 -8.97
CA GLY A 131 -1.13 -19.18 -9.65
C GLY A 131 -0.71 -20.28 -8.67
N PRO A 132 -0.93 -21.57 -9.01
CA PRO A 132 -0.40 -22.69 -8.22
C PRO A 132 1.14 -22.74 -8.16
N ASP A 133 1.81 -21.92 -8.98
CA ASP A 133 3.25 -21.67 -9.02
C ASP A 133 3.68 -20.48 -8.14
N GLY A 134 2.76 -19.83 -7.43
CA GLY A 134 3.03 -18.65 -6.62
C GLY A 134 3.20 -17.35 -7.42
N SER A 135 2.87 -17.34 -8.73
CA SER A 135 2.88 -16.12 -9.52
C SER A 135 1.63 -15.28 -9.26
N ASP A 136 1.82 -14.02 -8.87
CA ASP A 136 0.72 -13.05 -8.75
C ASP A 136 0.45 -12.38 -10.10
N GLY A 137 -0.83 -12.33 -10.49
CA GLY A 137 -1.28 -11.54 -11.64
C GLY A 137 -0.99 -10.05 -11.48
N PRO A 138 -1.00 -9.26 -12.58
CA PRO A 138 -0.62 -7.86 -12.54
C PRO A 138 -1.55 -7.04 -11.62
N LEU A 139 -0.96 -6.17 -10.80
CA LEU A 139 -1.70 -5.12 -10.10
C LEU A 139 -2.27 -4.14 -11.13
N LEU A 140 -3.59 -3.95 -11.16
CA LEU A 140 -4.23 -2.99 -12.05
C LEU A 140 -4.57 -1.72 -11.27
N LYS A 141 -4.07 -0.55 -11.71
CA LYS A 141 -4.33 0.74 -11.06
C LYS A 141 -5.47 1.46 -11.76
N LYS A 142 -6.36 2.06 -10.98
CA LYS A 142 -7.43 2.91 -11.53
C LYS A 142 -6.82 4.12 -12.23
N GLN A 143 -7.27 4.40 -13.45
CA GLN A 143 -6.90 5.56 -14.25
C GLN A 143 -7.91 6.70 -14.07
#